data_AF-A0A497MAL5-F1
#
_entry.id   AF-A0A497MAL5-F1
#
_cell.length_a   1.000
_cell.length_b   1.000
_cell.length_c   1.000
_cell.angle_alpha   90.00
_cell.angle_beta   90.00
_cell.angle_gamma   90.00
#
_symmetry.space_group_name_H-M   'P 1'
#
loop_
_entity.id
_entity.type
_entity.pdbx_description
1 polymer ?
#
loop_
_entity_poly.entity_id
_entity_poly.type
_entity_poly.pdbx_seq_one_letter_code
_entity_poly.pdbx_strand_id
1 'polypeptide(L)'
;EECWRRRILLIGLTKDTAARDFKRQLIPILRNEGLLCSRIEPEELEELPNTDRMILQSASIQNPNKFKVPWCTVEYDTCFKTMIPDKKLRRGYVRGARKNRISIEKVFLKSYVQLSQANRDPLLRSNVLLTERLVHPDFDVKDEVIVRFWNEFGSSKEPVEAILFKNRNVENSLQNMTMVLLKSMTAPSIPEAFGHNKPLFIADKVAKWHYSVFKRIVDSARDYILNNRRLRRFVFYMSTFRERRARIEAARREVL
;
A
#
# COMPACT_ATOMS: atom_id res chain seq x y z
N GLU A 1 0.53 -11.97 -17.73
CA GLU A 1 0.28 -12.45 -19.10
C GLU A 1 -1.19 -12.78 -19.36
N GLU A 2 -1.83 -13.67 -18.59
CA GLU A 2 -3.22 -14.08 -18.91
C GLU A 2 -4.26 -12.95 -18.87
N CYS A 3 -4.12 -11.99 -17.94
CA CYS A 3 -4.97 -10.81 -17.90
C CYS A 3 -4.86 -9.98 -19.20
N TRP A 4 -3.65 -9.77 -19.71
CA TRP A 4 -3.42 -9.04 -20.96
C TRP A 4 -4.04 -9.77 -22.15
N ARG A 5 -3.82 -11.08 -22.25
CA ARG A 5 -4.39 -11.92 -23.31
C ARG A 5 -5.92 -11.85 -23.35
N ARG A 6 -6.57 -11.75 -22.19
CA ARG A 6 -8.04 -11.66 -22.07
C ARG A 6 -8.57 -10.23 -21.99
N ARG A 7 -7.72 -9.20 -22.10
CA ARG A 7 -8.08 -7.79 -21.90
C ARG A 7 -8.79 -7.53 -20.56
N ILE A 8 -8.29 -8.16 -19.51
CA ILE A 8 -8.78 -8.00 -18.13
C ILE A 8 -7.92 -6.96 -17.42
N LEU A 9 -8.57 -5.93 -16.90
CA LEU A 9 -7.95 -4.96 -15.99
C LEU A 9 -7.93 -5.53 -14.57
N LEU A 10 -6.74 -5.87 -14.07
CA LEU A 10 -6.54 -6.38 -12.72
C LEU A 10 -6.24 -5.22 -11.75
N ILE A 11 -7.10 -5.06 -10.74
CA ILE A 11 -7.02 -3.99 -9.73
C ILE A 11 -6.97 -4.61 -8.33
N GLY A 12 -5.93 -4.28 -7.57
CA GLY A 12 -5.79 -4.55 -6.15
C GLY A 12 -6.19 -3.32 -5.33
N LEU A 13 -6.89 -3.56 -4.22
CA LEU A 13 -7.26 -2.54 -3.24
C LEU A 13 -6.74 -2.92 -1.86
N THR A 14 -6.06 -1.99 -1.20
CA THR A 14 -5.55 -2.17 0.16
C THR A 14 -6.11 -1.10 1.08
N LYS A 15 -6.80 -1.51 2.14
CA LYS A 15 -7.38 -0.64 3.17
C LYS A 15 -6.32 -0.09 4.12
N ASP A 16 -5.67 -0.96 4.87
CA ASP A 16 -4.71 -0.60 5.91
C ASP A 16 -3.28 -0.84 5.39
N THR A 17 -2.74 0.16 4.70
CA THR A 17 -1.37 0.10 4.17
C THR A 17 -0.37 0.77 5.12
N ALA A 18 0.74 0.09 5.37
CA ALA A 18 1.91 0.63 6.06
C ALA A 18 2.97 1.19 5.08
N ALA A 19 2.61 1.32 3.79
CA ALA A 19 3.48 1.83 2.75
C ALA A 19 4.01 3.24 3.08
N ARG A 20 5.26 3.46 2.67
CA ARG A 20 6.00 4.72 2.86
C ARG A 20 6.71 5.16 1.59
N ASP A 21 6.50 4.45 0.47
CA ASP A 21 7.25 4.68 -0.77
C ASP A 21 6.91 5.98 -1.46
N PHE A 22 5.69 6.49 -1.29
CA PHE A 22 5.36 7.82 -1.79
C PHE A 22 6.22 8.88 -1.10
N LYS A 23 6.26 8.86 0.24
CA LYS A 23 7.05 9.78 1.07
C LYS A 23 8.56 9.60 0.90
N ARG A 24 9.05 8.37 1.01
CA ARG A 24 10.50 8.07 1.17
C ARG A 24 11.23 7.81 -0.13
N GLN A 25 10.53 7.47 -1.21
CA GLN A 25 11.16 7.13 -2.49
C GLN A 25 10.69 8.09 -3.59
N LEU A 26 9.39 8.13 -3.88
CA LEU A 26 8.86 8.91 -5.00
C LEU A 26 9.13 10.40 -4.83
N ILE A 27 8.70 11.03 -3.72
CA ILE A 27 8.88 12.47 -3.50
C ILE A 27 10.36 12.89 -3.62
N PRO A 28 11.34 12.23 -2.95
CA PRO A 28 12.76 12.56 -3.11
C PRO A 28 13.27 12.45 -4.54
N ILE A 29 12.83 11.45 -5.31
CA ILE A 29 13.21 11.31 -6.72
C ILE A 29 12.61 12.46 -7.55
N LEU A 30 11.31 12.74 -7.40
CA LEU A 30 10.66 13.83 -8.12
C LEU A 30 11.29 15.19 -7.77
N ARG A 31 11.70 15.40 -6.52
CA ARG A 31 12.43 16.59 -6.09
C ARG A 31 13.79 16.71 -6.78
N ASN A 32 14.58 15.63 -6.79
CA ASN A 32 15.90 15.60 -7.43
C ASN A 32 15.81 15.96 -8.93
N GLU A 33 14.79 15.42 -9.60
CA GLU A 33 14.52 15.68 -11.01
C GLU A 33 13.89 17.05 -11.30
N GLY A 34 13.53 17.83 -10.27
CA GLY A 34 12.86 19.13 -10.45
C GLY A 34 11.42 19.00 -10.98
N LEU A 35 10.77 17.86 -10.74
CA LEU A 35 9.39 17.59 -11.16
C LEU A 35 8.34 18.03 -10.15
N LEU A 36 8.74 18.43 -8.93
CA LEU A 36 7.86 19.02 -7.93
C LEU A 36 7.88 20.55 -8.02
N CYS A 37 6.68 21.16 -8.04
CA CYS A 37 6.54 22.61 -8.03
C CYS A 37 6.98 23.26 -6.71
N SER A 38 6.94 22.51 -5.61
CA SER A 38 7.33 22.98 -4.27
C SER A 38 8.68 22.38 -3.87
N ARG A 39 9.55 23.19 -3.27
CA ARG A 39 10.70 22.68 -2.52
C ARG A 39 10.18 22.15 -1.19
N ILE A 40 10.30 20.84 -1.00
CA ILE A 40 10.03 20.18 0.27
C ILE A 40 11.39 19.73 0.80
N GLU A 41 11.77 20.24 1.96
CA GLU A 41 13.04 19.88 2.59
C GLU A 41 12.98 18.46 3.17
N PRO A 42 14.10 17.71 3.21
CA PRO A 42 14.12 16.36 3.79
C PRO A 42 13.56 16.31 5.21
N GLU A 43 13.85 17.32 6.03
CA GLU A 43 13.46 17.41 7.44
C GLU A 43 11.94 17.57 7.56
N GLU A 44 11.32 18.38 6.70
CA GLU A 44 9.86 18.53 6.64
C GLU A 44 9.19 17.20 6.30
N LEU A 45 9.80 16.39 5.42
CA LEU A 45 9.30 15.05 5.18
C LEU A 45 9.39 14.23 6.46
N GLU A 46 10.49 14.23 7.21
CA GLU A 46 10.61 13.43 8.43
C GLU A 46 9.52 13.72 9.46
N GLU A 47 9.10 14.98 9.61
CA GLU A 47 8.03 15.41 10.52
C GLU A 47 6.63 14.92 10.10
N LEU A 48 6.42 14.58 8.83
CA LEU A 48 5.14 14.05 8.35
C LEU A 48 4.80 12.69 8.99
N PRO A 49 3.51 12.33 9.07
CA PRO A 49 3.07 11.03 9.54
C PRO A 49 3.82 9.84 8.91
N ASN A 50 3.87 8.74 9.67
CA ASN A 50 4.73 7.59 9.35
C ASN A 50 4.38 6.87 8.04
N THR A 51 3.12 6.90 7.60
CA THR A 51 2.65 6.17 6.41
C THR A 51 2.05 7.10 5.38
N ASP A 52 2.18 6.75 4.10
CA ASP A 52 1.66 7.53 2.99
C ASP A 52 0.15 7.76 3.13
N ARG A 53 -0.58 6.72 3.58
CA ARG A 53 -2.01 6.81 3.88
C ARG A 53 -2.30 7.91 4.90
N MET A 54 -1.56 7.96 6.02
CA MET A 54 -1.79 8.97 7.06
C MET A 54 -1.51 10.38 6.55
N ILE A 55 -0.45 10.57 5.76
CA ILE A 55 -0.10 11.87 5.15
C ILE A 55 -1.25 12.35 4.28
N LEU A 56 -1.71 11.51 3.36
CA LEU A 56 -2.76 11.86 2.41
C LEU A 56 -4.13 12.02 3.09
N GLN A 57 -4.42 11.21 4.10
CA GLN A 57 -5.63 11.35 4.91
C GLN A 57 -5.63 12.69 5.65
N SER A 58 -4.51 13.04 6.29
CA SER A 58 -4.37 14.31 7.01
C SER A 58 -4.48 15.50 6.07
N ALA A 59 -3.77 15.47 4.94
CA ALA A 59 -3.83 16.51 3.92
C ALA A 59 -5.27 16.74 3.43
N SER A 60 -6.02 15.67 3.21
CA SER A 60 -7.42 15.75 2.77
C SER A 60 -8.36 16.33 3.84
N ILE A 61 -8.21 15.92 5.11
CA ILE A 61 -9.04 16.43 6.22
C ILE A 61 -8.73 17.90 6.52
N GLN A 62 -7.45 18.29 6.52
CA GLN A 62 -7.02 19.66 6.82
C GLN A 62 -7.35 20.64 5.69
N ASN A 63 -7.53 20.16 4.46
CA ASN A 63 -7.78 21.00 3.29
C ASN A 63 -9.08 20.60 2.57
N PRO A 64 -10.24 20.65 3.23
CA PRO A 64 -11.47 20.10 2.68
C PRO A 64 -11.96 20.84 1.42
N ASN A 65 -11.56 22.10 1.26
CA ASN A 65 -11.87 22.92 0.10
C ASN A 65 -10.97 22.61 -1.11
N LYS A 66 -9.74 22.14 -0.88
CA LYS A 66 -8.79 21.80 -1.95
C LYS A 66 -8.93 20.35 -2.42
N PHE A 67 -9.19 19.43 -1.50
CA PHE A 67 -9.42 18.02 -1.82
C PHE A 67 -10.91 17.73 -1.92
N LYS A 68 -11.46 17.73 -3.14
CA LYS A 68 -12.84 17.30 -3.38
C LYS A 68 -12.88 15.78 -3.57
N VAL A 69 -13.74 15.10 -2.81
CA VAL A 69 -13.90 13.64 -2.88
C VAL A 69 -14.96 13.30 -3.93
N PRO A 70 -14.74 12.32 -4.83
CA PRO A 70 -13.59 11.43 -4.88
C PRO A 70 -12.33 12.08 -5.48
N TRP A 71 -11.16 11.70 -4.98
CA TRP A 71 -9.86 12.10 -5.54
C TRP A 71 -8.90 10.91 -5.58
N CYS A 72 -7.89 11.01 -6.43
CA CYS A 72 -6.76 10.09 -6.51
C CYS A 72 -5.44 10.85 -6.65
N THR A 73 -4.33 10.25 -6.23
CA THR A 73 -2.99 10.72 -6.62
C THR A 73 -2.71 10.34 -8.07
N VAL A 74 -1.69 10.94 -8.68
CA VAL A 74 -1.16 10.41 -9.93
C VAL A 74 -0.69 8.96 -9.76
N GLU A 75 -0.73 8.21 -10.85
CA GLU A 75 -0.15 6.87 -10.90
C GLU A 75 1.35 6.90 -11.19
N TYR A 76 2.06 6.00 -10.52
CA TYR A 76 3.48 5.80 -10.72
C TYR A 76 3.81 4.31 -10.62
N ASP A 77 4.89 3.92 -11.28
CA ASP A 77 5.34 2.54 -11.31
C ASP A 77 5.73 2.03 -9.92
N THR A 78 5.34 0.80 -9.59
CA THR A 78 5.75 0.18 -8.34
C THR A 78 7.27 0.01 -8.21
N CYS A 79 8.03 0.06 -9.32
CA CYS A 79 9.49 -0.01 -9.27
C CYS A 79 10.12 1.12 -8.42
N PHE A 80 9.45 2.28 -8.33
CA PHE A 80 9.86 3.40 -7.46
C PHE A 80 10.01 2.99 -6.00
N LYS A 81 9.28 1.98 -5.50
CA LYS A 81 9.40 1.49 -4.11
C LYS A 81 10.81 1.05 -3.73
N THR A 82 11.59 0.64 -4.73
CA THR A 82 12.97 0.18 -4.58
C THR A 82 14.00 1.22 -5.01
N MET A 83 13.58 2.33 -5.61
CA MET A 83 14.48 3.37 -6.10
C MET A 83 14.69 4.45 -5.03
N ILE A 84 15.88 5.03 -5.02
CA ILE A 84 16.20 6.26 -4.32
C ILE A 84 17.11 7.11 -5.22
N PRO A 85 17.23 8.42 -4.95
CA PRO A 85 18.21 9.25 -5.64
C PRO A 85 19.62 8.65 -5.56
N ASP A 86 20.40 8.83 -6.62
CA ASP A 86 21.82 8.45 -6.62
C ASP A 86 22.58 9.15 -5.48
N LYS A 87 23.67 8.56 -5.00
CA LYS A 87 24.51 9.12 -3.92
C LYS A 87 25.03 10.52 -4.25
N LYS A 88 25.29 10.79 -5.53
CA LYS A 88 25.78 12.10 -6.01
C LYS A 88 24.65 13.08 -6.35
N LEU A 89 23.39 12.70 -6.15
CA LEU A 89 22.20 13.50 -6.51
C LEU A 89 22.24 14.02 -7.96
N ARG A 90 22.79 13.20 -8.86
CA ARG A 90 22.80 13.51 -10.30
C ARG A 90 21.38 13.37 -10.83
N ARG A 91 20.93 14.37 -11.61
CA ARG A 91 19.66 14.27 -12.34
C ARG A 91 19.70 13.15 -13.37
N GLY A 92 18.59 12.45 -13.52
CA GLY A 92 18.47 11.27 -14.39
C GLY A 92 19.19 10.03 -13.86
N TYR A 93 19.66 10.02 -12.61
CA TYR A 93 20.29 8.85 -11.99
C TYR A 93 19.57 8.43 -10.73
N VAL A 94 19.31 7.13 -10.63
CA VAL A 94 18.70 6.49 -9.45
C VAL A 94 19.51 5.27 -9.06
N ARG A 95 19.33 4.81 -7.82
CA ARG A 95 19.94 3.58 -7.34
C ARG A 95 18.93 2.77 -6.54
N GLY A 96 19.15 1.47 -6.46
CA GLY A 96 18.36 0.59 -5.60
C GLY A 96 18.63 0.86 -4.12
N ALA A 97 17.56 1.00 -3.33
CA ALA A 97 17.63 1.26 -1.89
C ALA A 97 18.34 0.14 -1.12
N ARG A 98 18.22 -1.12 -1.58
CA ARG A 98 18.88 -2.28 -0.99
C ARG A 98 19.77 -2.96 -2.02
N LYS A 99 21.07 -3.10 -1.70
CA LYS A 99 22.08 -3.75 -2.55
C LYS A 99 22.10 -3.24 -4.01
N ASN A 100 21.70 -1.99 -4.21
CA ASN A 100 21.53 -1.37 -5.53
C ASN A 100 20.63 -2.16 -6.51
N ARG A 101 19.62 -2.88 -6.00
CA ARG A 101 18.65 -3.60 -6.82
C ARG A 101 17.36 -2.80 -6.98
N ILE A 102 16.94 -2.67 -8.23
CA ILE A 102 15.67 -2.06 -8.62
C ILE A 102 14.71 -3.18 -9.01
N SER A 103 13.46 -3.07 -8.58
CA SER A 103 12.41 -4.02 -8.95
C SER A 103 11.95 -3.80 -10.40
N ILE A 104 11.43 -4.87 -11.00
CA ILE A 104 11.01 -4.91 -12.41
C ILE A 104 10.09 -3.72 -12.74
N GLU A 105 10.39 -3.00 -13.82
CA GLU A 105 9.59 -1.88 -14.28
C GLU A 105 8.34 -2.32 -15.05
N LYS A 106 7.38 -1.40 -15.18
CA LYS A 106 6.19 -1.50 -16.02
C LYS A 106 5.31 -2.71 -15.72
N VAL A 107 5.32 -3.20 -14.48
CA VAL A 107 4.47 -4.32 -14.06
C VAL A 107 3.17 -3.82 -13.42
N PHE A 108 3.29 -2.96 -12.42
CA PHE A 108 2.14 -2.43 -11.68
C PHE A 108 2.24 -0.93 -11.54
N LEU A 109 1.11 -0.26 -11.67
CA LEU A 109 0.94 1.15 -11.34
C LEU A 109 0.25 1.29 -10.00
N LYS A 110 0.72 2.25 -9.23
CA LYS A 110 0.31 2.51 -7.87
C LYS A 110 -0.28 3.91 -7.75
N SER A 111 -1.41 4.03 -7.06
CA SER A 111 -1.96 5.33 -6.64
C SER A 111 -2.81 5.21 -5.38
N TYR A 112 -3.03 6.33 -4.70
CA TYR A 112 -3.89 6.41 -3.53
C TYR A 112 -5.20 7.09 -3.88
N VAL A 113 -6.31 6.63 -3.30
CA VAL A 113 -7.65 7.13 -3.60
C VAL A 113 -8.47 7.37 -2.33
N GLN A 114 -9.37 8.34 -2.37
CA GLN A 114 -10.42 8.52 -1.36
C GLN A 114 -11.76 8.65 -2.09
N LEU A 115 -12.74 7.84 -1.69
CA LEU A 115 -13.92 7.59 -2.52
C LEU A 115 -15.22 8.24 -2.01
N SER A 116 -15.36 8.45 -0.70
CA SER A 116 -16.61 8.95 -0.11
C SER A 116 -16.39 10.05 0.92
N GLN A 117 -17.35 10.96 0.99
CA GLN A 117 -17.45 12.04 1.96
C GLN A 117 -18.92 12.16 2.35
N ALA A 118 -19.21 12.48 3.61
CA ALA A 118 -20.57 12.74 4.04
C ALA A 118 -21.09 14.06 3.47
N ASN A 119 -22.39 14.11 3.17
CA ASN A 119 -23.00 15.30 2.57
C ASN A 119 -23.05 16.49 3.53
N ARG A 120 -23.23 16.23 4.83
CA ARG A 120 -23.43 17.27 5.86
C ARG A 120 -22.14 17.72 6.53
N ASP A 121 -21.13 16.86 6.58
CA ASP A 121 -19.86 17.13 7.23
C ASP A 121 -18.69 16.81 6.29
N PRO A 122 -18.03 17.84 5.72
CA PRO A 122 -16.86 17.66 4.87
C PRO A 122 -15.65 17.03 5.56
N LEU A 123 -15.59 16.99 6.90
CA LEU A 123 -14.51 16.34 7.64
C LEU A 123 -14.74 14.83 7.77
N LEU A 124 -15.99 14.39 7.71
CA LEU A 124 -16.34 12.97 7.69
C LEU A 124 -16.09 12.38 6.29
N ARG A 125 -14.87 11.87 6.09
CA ARG A 125 -14.37 11.30 4.83
C ARG A 125 -14.02 9.83 4.98
N SER A 126 -14.07 9.09 3.87
CA SER A 126 -13.62 7.71 3.83
C SER A 126 -12.14 7.59 4.12
N ASN A 127 -11.67 6.39 4.47
CA ASN A 127 -10.23 6.14 4.52
C ASN A 127 -9.62 6.31 3.12
N VAL A 128 -8.38 6.81 3.08
CA VAL A 128 -7.52 6.70 1.90
C VAL A 128 -7.17 5.23 1.70
N LEU A 129 -7.43 4.73 0.50
CA LEU A 129 -7.12 3.37 0.07
C LEU A 129 -5.92 3.42 -0.86
N LEU A 130 -5.10 2.38 -0.80
CA LEU A 130 -4.08 2.14 -1.80
C LEU A 130 -4.68 1.31 -2.94
N THR A 131 -4.42 1.73 -4.17
CA THR A 131 -4.79 1.01 -5.39
C THR A 131 -3.52 0.63 -6.15
N GLU A 132 -3.47 -0.61 -6.61
CA GLU A 132 -2.41 -1.11 -7.47
C GLU A 132 -3.08 -1.82 -8.65
N ARG A 133 -2.71 -1.47 -9.87
CA ARG A 133 -3.27 -2.13 -11.06
C ARG A 133 -2.16 -2.64 -11.96
N LEU A 134 -2.42 -3.77 -12.62
CA LEU A 134 -1.51 -4.29 -13.62
C LEU A 134 -1.41 -3.29 -14.78
N VAL A 135 -0.19 -2.98 -15.22
CA VAL A 135 0.06 -2.16 -16.41
C VAL A 135 -0.58 -2.82 -17.61
N HIS A 136 -1.27 -2.04 -18.45
CA HIS A 136 -1.77 -2.50 -19.74
C HIS A 136 -0.94 -1.85 -20.87
N PRO A 137 -0.11 -2.60 -21.60
CA PRO A 137 0.80 -2.03 -22.61
C PRO A 137 0.12 -1.11 -23.62
N ASP A 138 -1.05 -1.52 -24.13
CA ASP A 138 -1.82 -0.76 -25.13
C ASP A 138 -2.34 0.61 -24.66
N PHE A 139 -2.40 0.86 -23.34
CA PHE A 139 -2.97 2.09 -22.77
C PHE A 139 -1.96 2.90 -21.96
N ASP A 140 -1.06 2.23 -21.23
CA ASP A 140 -0.18 2.86 -20.24
C ASP A 140 1.24 3.11 -20.75
N VAL A 141 1.70 2.36 -21.75
CA VAL A 141 3.08 2.47 -22.23
C VAL A 141 3.13 3.49 -23.38
N LYS A 142 3.29 4.76 -23.01
CA LYS A 142 3.41 5.89 -23.94
C LYS A 142 4.65 6.71 -23.64
N ASP A 143 5.26 7.29 -24.67
CA ASP A 143 6.47 8.11 -24.53
C ASP A 143 6.29 9.30 -23.57
N GLU A 144 5.07 9.86 -23.48
CA GLU A 144 4.76 11.00 -22.61
C GLU A 144 4.86 10.68 -21.10
N VAL A 145 4.63 9.42 -20.72
CA VAL A 145 4.65 8.95 -19.32
C VAL A 145 5.90 8.17 -18.95
N ILE A 146 6.69 7.71 -19.93
CA ILE A 146 7.93 7.00 -19.65
C ILE A 146 8.98 8.00 -19.17
N VAL A 147 9.52 7.75 -17.98
CA VAL A 147 10.68 8.45 -17.45
C VAL A 147 11.87 7.51 -17.46
N ARG A 148 12.99 8.00 -18.00
CA ARG A 148 14.24 7.25 -18.12
C ARG A 148 15.22 7.71 -17.05
N PHE A 149 15.75 6.75 -16.31
CA PHE A 149 16.85 6.95 -15.38
C PHE A 149 18.02 6.03 -15.75
N TRP A 150 19.17 6.32 -15.16
CA TRP A 150 20.35 5.46 -15.20
C TRP A 150 20.66 4.93 -13.80
N ASN A 151 20.91 3.63 -13.70
CA ASN A 151 21.46 2.98 -12.52
C ASN A 151 22.90 2.55 -12.81
N GLU A 152 23.84 2.93 -11.94
CA GLU A 152 25.24 2.52 -12.04
C GLU A 152 25.51 1.37 -11.06
N PHE A 153 25.84 0.19 -11.59
CA PHE A 153 26.23 -0.98 -10.81
C PHE A 153 27.68 -1.37 -11.16
N GLY A 154 28.63 -0.97 -10.30
CA GLY A 154 30.05 -1.13 -10.59
C GLY A 154 30.45 -0.28 -11.80
N SER A 155 30.95 -0.91 -12.85
CA SER A 155 31.29 -0.27 -14.14
C SER A 155 30.13 -0.25 -15.14
N SER A 156 29.02 -0.93 -14.86
CA SER A 156 27.89 -1.05 -15.78
C SER A 156 26.85 0.06 -15.56
N LYS A 157 26.31 0.58 -16.67
CA LYS A 157 25.18 1.52 -16.68
C LYS A 157 23.95 0.81 -17.22
N GLU A 158 22.94 0.67 -16.38
CA GLU A 158 21.68 0.04 -16.75
C GLU A 158 20.59 1.12 -16.89
N PRO A 159 19.88 1.17 -18.04
CA PRO A 159 18.73 2.06 -18.19
C PRO A 159 17.57 1.52 -17.35
N VAL A 160 16.84 2.44 -16.74
CA VAL A 160 15.64 2.17 -15.95
C VAL A 160 14.50 2.96 -16.56
N GLU A 161 13.48 2.27 -17.07
CA GLU A 161 12.34 2.90 -17.72
C GLU A 161 11.06 2.72 -16.89
N ALA A 162 10.70 3.72 -16.11
CA ALA A 162 9.53 3.68 -15.24
C ALA A 162 8.36 4.48 -15.85
N ILE A 163 7.13 4.07 -15.56
CA ILE A 163 5.94 4.86 -15.90
C ILE A 163 5.66 5.87 -14.77
N LEU A 164 5.46 7.13 -15.13
CA LEU A 164 5.09 8.20 -14.21
C LEU A 164 4.13 9.19 -14.87
N PHE A 165 2.89 9.24 -14.36
CA PHE A 165 1.94 10.28 -14.74
C PHE A 165 2.29 11.55 -13.97
N LYS A 166 3.02 12.48 -14.62
CA LYS A 166 3.69 13.59 -13.92
C LYS A 166 2.73 14.55 -13.20
N ASN A 167 1.54 14.77 -13.74
CA ASN A 167 0.55 15.69 -13.18
C ASN A 167 -0.85 15.43 -13.78
N ARG A 168 -1.84 16.21 -13.32
CA ARG A 168 -3.25 16.12 -13.74
C ARG A 168 -3.51 16.42 -15.22
N ASN A 169 -2.56 17.01 -15.94
CA ASN A 169 -2.73 17.38 -17.34
C ASN A 169 -2.35 16.20 -18.28
N VAL A 170 -1.78 15.12 -17.74
CA VAL A 170 -1.50 13.90 -18.50
C VAL A 170 -2.70 12.97 -18.39
N GLU A 171 -3.26 12.57 -19.53
CA GLU A 171 -4.44 11.72 -19.55
C GLU A 171 -4.13 10.29 -19.08
N ASN A 172 -4.94 9.78 -18.15
CA ASN A 172 -4.89 8.40 -17.69
C ASN A 172 -6.28 7.77 -17.72
N SER A 173 -6.66 7.22 -18.87
CA SER A 173 -8.00 6.67 -19.10
C SER A 173 -8.32 5.47 -18.21
N LEU A 174 -7.33 4.61 -17.93
CA LEU A 174 -7.52 3.44 -17.06
C LEU A 174 -7.67 3.83 -15.58
N GLN A 175 -6.93 4.83 -15.11
CA GLN A 175 -7.15 5.38 -13.77
C GLN A 175 -8.53 6.05 -13.66
N ASN A 176 -8.93 6.82 -14.67
CA ASN A 176 -10.26 7.44 -14.71
C ASN A 176 -11.38 6.40 -14.65
N MET A 177 -11.28 5.34 -15.47
CA MET A 177 -12.22 4.22 -15.45
C MET A 177 -12.23 3.54 -14.07
N THR A 178 -11.05 3.27 -13.51
CA THR A 178 -10.90 2.68 -12.17
C THR A 178 -11.61 3.53 -11.12
N MET A 179 -11.44 4.85 -11.16
CA MET A 179 -12.10 5.76 -10.22
C MET A 179 -13.62 5.73 -10.34
N VAL A 180 -14.17 5.69 -11.56
CA VAL A 180 -15.62 5.55 -11.79
C VAL A 180 -16.14 4.24 -11.22
N LEU A 181 -15.46 3.13 -11.51
CA LEU A 181 -15.81 1.79 -11.00
C LEU A 181 -15.78 1.76 -9.46
N LEU A 182 -14.68 2.20 -8.85
CA LEU A 182 -14.51 2.19 -7.40
C LEU A 182 -15.54 3.07 -6.70
N LYS A 183 -15.89 4.23 -7.27
CA LYS A 183 -16.91 5.12 -6.74
C LYS A 183 -18.30 4.50 -6.81
N SER A 184 -18.66 3.89 -7.94
CA SER A 184 -19.98 3.23 -8.12
C SER A 184 -20.21 2.09 -7.12
N MET A 185 -19.13 1.45 -6.67
CA MET A 185 -19.14 0.37 -5.68
C MET A 185 -19.04 0.86 -4.23
N THR A 186 -19.24 2.16 -3.96
CA THR A 186 -19.36 2.66 -2.59
C THR A 186 -20.79 2.51 -2.05
N ALA A 187 -20.93 2.36 -0.74
CA ALA A 187 -22.23 2.23 -0.09
C ALA A 187 -22.31 3.19 1.12
N PRO A 188 -22.45 4.51 0.87
CA PRO A 188 -22.46 5.50 1.95
C PRO A 188 -23.66 5.38 2.89
N SER A 189 -24.72 4.66 2.49
CA SER A 189 -25.90 4.37 3.31
C SER A 189 -25.67 3.33 4.40
N ILE A 190 -24.58 2.54 4.32
CA ILE A 190 -24.23 1.53 5.33
C ILE A 190 -23.09 2.10 6.17
N PRO A 191 -23.33 2.53 7.43
CA PRO A 191 -22.31 3.15 8.26
C PRO A 191 -21.05 2.29 8.44
N GLU A 192 -21.19 0.96 8.55
CA GLU A 192 -20.06 0.04 8.71
C GLU A 192 -19.20 -0.08 7.44
N ALA A 193 -19.80 0.17 6.27
CA ALA A 193 -19.10 0.19 4.99
C ALA A 193 -18.59 1.59 4.63
N PHE A 194 -19.01 2.62 5.37
CA PHE A 194 -18.48 3.97 5.19
C PHE A 194 -16.98 3.96 5.45
N GLY A 195 -16.20 4.44 4.48
CA GLY A 195 -14.74 4.30 4.53
C GLY A 195 -14.17 3.23 3.61
N HIS A 196 -15.00 2.37 3.04
CA HIS A 196 -14.58 1.25 2.20
C HIS A 196 -15.34 1.18 0.87
N ASN A 197 -14.69 0.56 -0.10
CA ASN A 197 -15.36 0.02 -1.27
C ASN A 197 -16.17 -1.23 -0.82
N LYS A 198 -17.42 -1.39 -1.28
CA LYS A 198 -18.34 -2.43 -0.79
C LYS A 198 -17.80 -3.85 -0.99
N PRO A 199 -17.27 -4.24 -2.17
CA PRO A 199 -16.56 -5.51 -2.34
C PRO A 199 -15.46 -5.77 -1.30
N LEU A 200 -14.61 -4.78 -1.02
CA LEU A 200 -13.55 -4.91 -0.02
C LEU A 200 -14.10 -5.11 1.39
N PHE A 201 -15.17 -4.40 1.74
CA PHE A 201 -15.87 -4.58 3.02
C PHE A 201 -16.45 -5.99 3.16
N ILE A 202 -17.12 -6.50 2.12
CA ILE A 202 -17.68 -7.86 2.13
C ILE A 202 -16.56 -8.90 2.28
N ALA A 203 -15.47 -8.76 1.52
CA ALA A 203 -14.32 -9.64 1.61
C ALA A 203 -13.70 -9.68 3.02
N ASP A 204 -13.53 -8.51 3.65
CA ASP A 204 -13.05 -8.41 5.04
C ASP A 204 -13.98 -9.12 6.04
N LYS A 205 -15.30 -8.96 5.88
CA LYS A 205 -16.29 -9.65 6.74
C LYS A 205 -16.24 -11.16 6.58
N VAL A 206 -16.17 -11.65 5.34
CA VAL A 206 -16.06 -13.09 5.05
C VAL A 206 -14.76 -13.66 5.62
N ALA A 207 -13.63 -12.98 5.44
CA ALA A 207 -12.35 -13.40 5.99
C ALA A 207 -12.37 -13.45 7.53
N LYS A 208 -12.94 -12.44 8.19
CA LYS A 208 -13.11 -12.42 9.65
C LYS A 208 -14.01 -13.54 10.16
N TRP A 209 -15.07 -13.86 9.42
CA TRP A 209 -15.95 -14.97 9.75
C TRP A 209 -15.21 -16.31 9.68
N HIS A 210 -14.49 -16.60 8.58
CA HIS A 210 -13.69 -17.82 8.46
C HIS A 210 -12.62 -17.92 9.55
N TYR A 211 -11.93 -16.82 9.86
CA TYR A 211 -10.98 -16.78 10.96
C TYR A 211 -11.63 -17.12 12.30
N SER A 212 -12.84 -16.62 12.57
CA SER A 212 -13.55 -16.92 13.81
C SER A 212 -13.90 -18.41 13.94
N VAL A 213 -14.28 -19.08 12.84
CA VAL A 213 -14.57 -20.52 12.82
C VAL A 213 -13.28 -21.31 13.05
N PHE A 214 -12.22 -20.98 12.31
CA PHE A 214 -10.91 -21.62 12.47
C PHE A 214 -10.37 -21.48 13.89
N LYS A 215 -10.46 -20.28 14.47
CA LYS A 215 -10.02 -20.01 15.84
C LYS A 215 -10.74 -20.89 16.85
N ARG A 216 -12.06 -21.09 16.73
CA ARG A 216 -12.82 -21.99 17.61
C ARG A 216 -12.34 -23.44 17.53
N ILE A 217 -12.00 -23.93 16.34
CA ILE A 217 -11.43 -25.28 16.16
C ILE A 217 -10.09 -25.38 16.86
N VAL A 218 -9.21 -24.40 16.66
CA VAL A 218 -7.88 -24.37 17.30
C VAL A 218 -7.98 -24.29 18.82
N ASP A 219 -8.83 -23.41 19.35
CA ASP A 219 -9.04 -23.25 20.79
C ASP A 219 -9.65 -24.53 21.39
N SER A 220 -10.62 -25.15 20.73
CA SER A 220 -11.22 -26.42 21.19
C SER A 220 -10.22 -27.57 21.18
N ALA A 221 -9.38 -27.67 20.14
CA ALA A 221 -8.31 -28.66 20.06
C ALA A 221 -7.25 -28.43 21.16
N ARG A 222 -6.87 -27.16 21.38
CA ARG A 222 -5.96 -26.78 22.48
C ARG A 222 -6.54 -27.22 23.82
N ASP A 223 -7.80 -26.91 24.09
CA ASP A 223 -8.44 -27.21 25.37
C ASP A 223 -8.58 -28.72 25.57
N TYR A 224 -8.93 -29.49 24.52
CA TYR A 224 -8.94 -30.95 24.57
C TYR A 224 -7.56 -31.53 24.90
N ILE A 225 -6.50 -31.06 24.23
CA ILE A 225 -5.12 -31.53 24.46
C ILE A 225 -4.67 -31.21 25.88
N LEU A 226 -4.97 -30.01 26.38
CA LEU A 226 -4.58 -29.57 27.72
C LEU A 226 -5.34 -30.30 28.83
N ASN A 227 -6.60 -30.68 28.58
CA ASN A 227 -7.44 -31.37 29.55
C ASN A 227 -7.29 -32.90 29.50
N ASN A 228 -6.82 -33.47 28.38
CA ASN A 228 -6.54 -34.91 28.29
C ASN A 228 -5.19 -35.25 28.94
N ARG A 229 -5.22 -35.92 30.11
CA ARG A 229 -4.03 -36.28 30.90
C ARG A 229 -2.95 -37.04 30.10
N ARG A 230 -3.35 -37.86 29.12
CA ARG A 230 -2.40 -38.62 28.27
C ARG A 230 -1.66 -37.71 27.29
N LEU A 231 -2.38 -36.80 26.64
CA LEU A 231 -1.81 -35.86 25.66
C LEU A 231 -1.05 -34.71 26.31
N ARG A 232 -1.46 -34.29 27.52
CA ARG A 232 -0.77 -33.24 28.28
C ARG A 232 0.69 -33.61 28.61
N ARG A 233 0.95 -34.88 28.94
CA ARG A 233 2.31 -35.39 29.11
C ARG A 233 3.10 -35.32 27.81
N PHE A 234 2.51 -35.72 26.69
CA PHE A 234 3.15 -35.66 25.37
C PHE A 234 3.54 -34.21 24.98
N VAL A 235 2.64 -33.24 25.16
CA VAL A 235 2.94 -31.81 24.91
C VAL A 235 4.03 -31.27 25.82
N PHE A 236 4.06 -31.68 27.09
CA PHE A 236 5.14 -31.30 28.00
C PHE A 236 6.51 -31.73 27.46
N TYR A 237 6.65 -32.94 26.93
CA TYR A 237 7.91 -33.43 26.39
C TYR A 237 8.27 -32.83 25.02
N MET A 238 7.29 -32.49 24.19
CA MET A 238 7.52 -31.87 22.86
C MET A 238 7.81 -30.36 22.93
N SER A 239 7.40 -29.67 24.00
CA SER A 239 7.71 -28.25 24.19
C SER A 239 9.19 -28.04 24.55
N THR A 240 9.82 -27.01 23.98
CA THR A 240 11.22 -26.72 24.32
C THR A 240 11.34 -26.23 25.78
N PHE A 241 12.52 -26.39 26.39
CA PHE A 241 12.79 -25.84 27.72
C PHE A 241 12.55 -24.31 27.77
N ARG A 242 12.87 -23.60 26.68
CA ARG A 242 12.71 -22.15 26.57
C ARG A 242 11.24 -21.72 26.62
N GLU A 243 10.36 -22.43 25.92
CA GLU A 243 8.91 -22.16 25.95
C GLU A 243 8.27 -22.49 27.29
N ARG A 244 8.73 -23.57 27.96
CA ARG A 244 8.26 -23.92 29.30
C ARG A 244 8.63 -22.85 30.33
N ARG A 245 9.88 -22.38 30.30
CA ARG A 245 10.35 -21.34 31.20
C ARG A 245 9.61 -20.02 30.98
N ALA A 246 9.37 -19.63 29.73
CA ALA A 246 8.61 -18.42 29.40
C ALA A 246 7.16 -18.46 29.95
N ARG A 247 6.48 -19.63 29.90
CA ARG A 247 5.13 -19.77 30.49
C ARG A 247 5.13 -19.64 32.01
N ILE A 248 6.13 -20.22 32.69
CA ILE A 248 6.24 -20.12 34.16
C ILE A 248 6.55 -18.68 34.59
N GLU A 249 7.44 -18.00 33.86
CA GLU A 249 7.76 -16.59 34.10
C GLU A 249 6.56 -15.67 33.82
N ALA A 250 5.75 -15.94 32.79
CA ALA A 250 4.53 -15.19 32.49
C ALA A 250 3.44 -15.40 33.56
N ALA A 251 3.20 -16.64 33.99
CA ALA A 251 2.23 -16.95 35.03
C ALA A 251 2.61 -16.33 36.39
N ARG A 252 3.91 -16.16 36.69
CA ARG A 252 4.37 -15.43 37.88
C ARG A 252 4.10 -13.93 37.82
N ARG A 253 4.03 -13.34 36.63
CA ARG A 253 3.73 -11.91 36.43
C ARG A 253 2.24 -11.59 36.49
N GLU A 254 1.36 -12.57 36.29
CA GLU A 254 -0.10 -12.38 36.40
C GLU A 254 -0.61 -12.51 37.86
N VAL A 255 0.22 -12.99 38.79
CA VAL A 255 -0.14 -13.21 40.20
C VAL A 255 0.43 -12.10 41.13
N LEU A 256 1.19 -11.15 40.57
CA LEU A 256 1.66 -9.92 41.22
C LEU A 256 0.87 -8.72 40.69
#